data_AF-A0A1Q3GVV7-F1
#
_entry.id   AF-A0A1Q3GVV7-F1
#
_cell.length_a   1.000
_cell.length_b   1.000
_cell.length_c   1.000
_cell.angle_alpha   90.00
_cell.angle_beta   90.00
_cell.angle_gamma   90.00
#
_symmetry.space_group_name_H-M   'P 1'
#
loop_
_entity.id
_entity.type
_entity.pdbx_description
1 polymer ?
#
loop_
_entity_poly.entity_id
_entity_poly.type
_entity_poly.pdbx_seq_one_letter_code
_entity_poly.pdbx_strand_id
1 'polypeptide(L)'
;MNIYEFLKTGVLGQLSVKYTEEVLRQNFGAGVLGDKLFPDKAYNDVYYYYAYGGVLEICVSFGEVSHFNVTIYENFFYIEYADKKHYLSEVNTFPAFTDLLDAMKINWTFLSKYSFGKQLAIITEGNVVIVFTFNDQEKSADKFQINLNDRFERA
;
A
#
# COMPACT_ATOMS: atom_id res chain seq x y z
N MET A 1 -0.52 2.25 12.66
CA MET A 1 -1.82 1.90 12.09
C MET A 1 -1.85 0.41 11.82
N ASN A 2 -2.84 -0.29 12.39
CA ASN A 2 -3.05 -1.70 12.11
C ASN A 2 -3.56 -1.88 10.68
N ILE A 3 -2.89 -2.71 9.86
CA ILE A 3 -3.27 -2.99 8.48
C ILE A 3 -3.94 -4.35 8.28
N TYR A 4 -4.26 -5.08 9.36
CA TYR A 4 -4.90 -6.39 9.26
C TYR A 4 -6.16 -6.37 8.40
N GLU A 5 -7.11 -5.48 8.73
CA GLU A 5 -8.35 -5.33 7.95
C GLU A 5 -8.10 -4.87 6.53
N PHE A 6 -7.06 -4.05 6.32
CA PHE A 6 -6.67 -3.59 4.99
C PHE A 6 -6.26 -4.75 4.10
N LEU A 7 -5.43 -5.67 4.59
CA LEU A 7 -4.99 -6.85 3.84
C LEU A 7 -6.16 -7.75 3.42
N LYS A 8 -7.25 -7.77 4.20
CA LYS A 8 -8.44 -8.60 3.90
C LYS A 8 -9.49 -7.90 3.03
N THR A 9 -9.63 -6.59 3.18
CA THR A 9 -10.77 -5.85 2.63
C THR A 9 -10.40 -4.79 1.60
N GLY A 10 -9.11 -4.41 1.54
CA GLY A 10 -8.64 -3.28 0.73
C GLY A 10 -8.93 -1.90 1.36
N VAL A 11 -9.45 -1.84 2.59
CA VAL A 11 -9.76 -0.58 3.30
C VAL A 11 -8.77 -0.33 4.42
N LEU A 12 -8.05 0.80 4.38
CA LEU A 12 -7.03 1.17 5.37
C LEU A 12 -7.60 2.16 6.38
N GLY A 13 -8.10 1.66 7.50
CA GLY A 13 -8.79 2.48 8.49
C GLY A 13 -10.07 3.08 7.89
N GLN A 14 -10.11 4.40 7.70
CA GLN A 14 -11.20 5.09 6.99
C GLN A 14 -10.90 5.36 5.51
N LEU A 15 -9.68 5.07 5.03
CA LEU A 15 -9.26 5.37 3.67
C LEU A 15 -9.74 4.30 2.67
N SER A 16 -10.28 4.75 1.54
CA SER A 16 -10.76 3.89 0.46
C SER A 16 -10.39 4.47 -0.91
N VAL A 17 -10.03 3.59 -1.85
CA VAL A 17 -9.83 3.95 -3.26
C VAL A 17 -11.13 4.38 -3.96
N LYS A 18 -12.30 4.17 -3.34
CA LYS A 18 -13.58 4.65 -3.86
C LYS A 18 -13.85 6.13 -3.53
N TYR A 19 -12.93 6.78 -2.82
CA TYR A 19 -13.10 8.17 -2.44
C TYR A 19 -12.71 9.12 -3.56
N THR A 20 -13.40 10.26 -3.60
CA THR A 20 -12.97 11.43 -4.36
C THR A 20 -11.97 12.26 -3.57
N GLU A 21 -11.28 13.19 -4.23
CA GLU A 21 -10.44 14.20 -3.55
C GLU A 21 -11.22 14.97 -2.47
N GLU A 22 -12.49 15.28 -2.76
CA GLU A 22 -13.34 16.01 -1.84
C GLU A 22 -13.60 15.20 -0.56
N VAL A 23 -13.96 13.92 -0.70
CA VAL A 23 -14.19 13.03 0.44
C VAL A 23 -12.91 12.85 1.27
N LEU A 24 -11.74 12.78 0.64
CA LEU A 24 -10.46 12.77 1.35
C LEU A 24 -10.29 14.01 2.23
N ARG A 25 -10.53 15.20 1.69
CA ARG A 25 -10.38 16.47 2.43
C ARG A 25 -11.40 16.63 3.56
N GLN A 26 -12.58 16.04 3.41
CA GLN A 26 -13.60 16.03 4.47
C GLN A 26 -13.24 15.08 5.62
N ASN A 27 -12.68 13.90 5.29
CA ASN A 27 -12.35 12.87 6.27
C ASN A 27 -11.01 13.11 6.98
N PHE A 28 -10.06 13.79 6.32
CA PHE A 28 -8.73 14.02 6.85
C PHE A 28 -8.40 15.52 6.89
N GLY A 29 -7.97 16.02 8.04
CA GLY A 29 -7.57 17.42 8.19
C GLY A 29 -6.23 17.73 7.53
N ALA A 30 -5.97 19.02 7.27
CA ALA A 30 -4.73 19.51 6.65
C ALA A 30 -3.44 19.28 7.49
N GLY A 31 -3.56 18.90 8.76
CA GLY A 31 -2.40 18.45 9.55
C GLY A 31 -2.04 16.99 9.29
N VAL A 32 -2.99 16.19 8.78
CA VAL A 32 -2.79 14.77 8.44
C VAL A 32 -2.48 14.63 6.95
N LEU A 33 -3.29 15.25 6.09
CA LEU A 33 -3.00 15.39 4.67
C LEU A 33 -1.94 16.48 4.51
N GLY A 34 -0.74 16.13 4.07
CA GLY A 34 0.26 17.11 3.67
C GLY A 34 -0.15 17.86 2.39
N ASP A 35 0.82 18.50 1.76
CA ASP A 35 0.56 19.31 0.58
C ASP A 35 0.17 18.47 -0.65
N LYS A 36 -0.65 19.07 -1.53
CA LYS A 36 -0.97 18.52 -2.85
C LYS A 36 0.22 18.69 -3.79
N LEU A 37 0.76 17.57 -4.30
CA LEU A 37 1.94 17.55 -5.15
C LEU A 37 1.62 17.07 -6.57
N PHE A 38 2.10 17.79 -7.57
CA PHE A 38 2.00 17.38 -8.98
C PHE A 38 3.26 16.57 -9.37
N PRO A 39 3.11 15.31 -9.86
CA PRO A 39 4.22 14.39 -10.10
C PRO A 39 5.05 14.74 -11.33
N ASP A 40 4.47 15.45 -12.30
CA ASP A 40 5.17 16.01 -13.46
C ASP A 40 4.23 17.02 -14.14
N LYS A 41 4.76 18.05 -14.80
CA LYS A 41 3.95 19.03 -15.56
C LYS A 41 3.20 18.39 -16.73
N ALA A 42 3.57 17.19 -17.15
CA ALA A 42 2.94 16.46 -18.23
C ALA A 42 1.59 15.83 -17.84
N TYR A 43 1.34 15.58 -16.55
CA TYR A 43 0.13 14.90 -16.07
C TYR A 43 -0.70 15.87 -15.23
N ASN A 44 -1.70 16.49 -15.87
CA ASN A 44 -2.56 17.50 -15.24
C ASN A 44 -3.64 16.88 -14.32
N ASP A 45 -3.93 15.60 -14.52
CA ASP A 45 -5.02 14.87 -13.88
C ASP A 45 -4.54 13.95 -12.75
N VAL A 46 -3.22 13.78 -12.59
CA VAL A 46 -2.61 12.95 -11.54
C VAL A 46 -1.89 13.82 -10.53
N TYR A 47 -2.13 13.59 -9.25
CA TYR A 47 -1.40 14.25 -8.16
C TYR A 47 -1.37 13.39 -6.90
N TYR A 48 -0.57 13.81 -5.93
CA TYR A 48 -0.29 13.07 -4.71
C TYR A 48 -0.52 13.90 -3.45
N TYR A 49 -0.93 13.25 -2.37
CA TYR A 49 -0.81 13.74 -1.01
C TYR A 49 0.15 12.87 -0.22
N TYR A 50 1.06 13.49 0.53
CA TYR A 50 1.81 12.80 1.56
C TYR A 50 1.13 12.98 2.91
N ALA A 51 0.48 11.93 3.41
CA ALA A 51 -0.19 11.92 4.69
C ALA A 51 0.72 11.36 5.80
N TYR A 52 0.42 11.74 7.05
CA TYR A 52 1.10 11.26 8.26
C TYR A 52 2.63 11.45 8.22
N GLY A 53 3.10 12.60 7.73
CA GLY A 53 4.55 12.89 7.65
C GLY A 53 5.27 12.16 6.52
N GLY A 54 4.55 11.64 5.51
CA GLY A 54 5.13 10.99 4.34
C GLY A 54 5.15 9.46 4.40
N VAL A 55 4.66 8.87 5.49
CA VAL A 55 4.54 7.41 5.60
C VAL A 55 3.41 6.83 4.73
N LEU A 56 2.46 7.68 4.33
CA LEU A 56 1.37 7.31 3.42
C LEU A 56 1.34 8.27 2.23
N GLU A 57 1.50 7.76 1.03
CA GLU A 57 1.30 8.50 -0.21
C GLU A 57 -0.07 8.14 -0.79
N ILE A 58 -0.89 9.13 -1.13
CA ILE A 58 -2.22 8.94 -1.71
C ILE A 58 -2.19 9.50 -3.13
N CYS A 59 -2.36 8.65 -4.13
CA CYS A 59 -2.44 9.04 -5.52
C CYS A 59 -3.90 9.29 -5.92
N VAL A 60 -4.14 10.43 -6.55
CA VAL A 60 -5.46 10.80 -7.06
C VAL A 60 -5.34 11.04 -8.57
N SER A 61 -6.23 10.43 -9.33
CA SER A 61 -6.32 10.55 -10.79
C SER A 61 -7.78 10.85 -11.16
N PHE A 62 -7.99 11.83 -12.05
CA PHE A 62 -9.33 12.29 -12.44
C PHE A 62 -10.24 12.68 -11.25
N GLY A 63 -9.65 13.12 -10.14
CA GLY A 63 -10.38 13.50 -8.93
C GLY A 63 -10.75 12.33 -8.00
N GLU A 64 -10.34 11.10 -8.33
CA GLU A 64 -10.61 9.88 -7.56
C GLU A 64 -9.33 9.23 -7.07
N VAL A 65 -9.37 8.65 -5.87
CA VAL A 65 -8.21 7.96 -5.29
C VAL A 65 -7.90 6.72 -6.13
N SER A 66 -6.80 6.78 -6.87
CA SER A 66 -6.37 5.66 -7.71
C SER A 66 -5.77 4.55 -6.86
N HIS A 67 -4.86 4.91 -5.97
CA HIS A 67 -4.16 3.99 -5.08
C HIS A 67 -3.51 4.76 -3.94
N PHE A 68 -2.98 4.04 -2.97
CA PHE A 68 -2.12 4.61 -1.94
C PHE A 68 -0.92 3.69 -1.73
N ASN A 69 0.23 4.30 -1.43
CA ASN A 69 1.49 3.63 -1.21
C ASN A 69 1.90 3.85 0.24
N VAL A 70 2.28 2.76 0.90
CA VAL A 70 2.67 2.78 2.31
C VAL A 70 4.18 2.60 2.40
N THR A 71 4.82 3.52 3.10
CA THR A 71 6.23 3.43 3.48
C THR A 71 6.34 2.61 4.77
N ILE A 72 7.16 1.57 4.77
CA ILE A 72 7.30 0.67 5.94
C ILE A 72 8.36 1.12 6.95
N TYR A 73 9.14 2.15 6.64
CA TYR A 73 10.08 2.77 7.58
C TYR A 73 9.30 3.46 8.72
N GLU A 74 9.87 3.49 9.93
CA GLU A 74 9.33 4.18 11.13
C GLU A 74 8.30 3.43 12.00
N ASN A 75 8.13 2.11 11.87
CA ASN A 75 7.23 1.30 12.71
C ASN A 75 5.78 1.83 12.75
N PHE A 76 5.40 2.69 11.81
CA PHE A 76 4.09 3.32 11.80
C PHE A 76 3.02 2.28 11.49
N PHE A 77 3.25 1.44 10.49
CA PHE A 77 2.34 0.36 10.09
C PHE A 77 2.71 -0.96 10.74
N TYR A 78 1.70 -1.67 11.20
CA TYR A 78 1.84 -2.97 11.84
C TYR A 78 0.63 -3.84 11.52
N ILE A 79 0.78 -5.14 11.76
CA ILE A 79 -0.31 -6.10 11.74
C ILE A 79 -0.50 -6.58 13.18
N GLU A 80 -1.71 -6.41 13.71
CA GLU A 80 -2.07 -6.96 15.03
C GLU A 80 -2.77 -8.29 14.86
N TYR A 81 -2.15 -9.35 15.38
CA TYR A 81 -2.69 -10.71 15.31
C TYR A 81 -2.33 -11.46 16.60
N ALA A 82 -3.29 -12.19 17.16
CA ALA A 82 -3.14 -12.93 18.41
C ALA A 82 -2.54 -12.08 19.56
N ASP A 83 -3.08 -10.88 19.75
CA ASP A 83 -2.64 -9.88 20.75
C ASP A 83 -1.16 -9.45 20.64
N LYS A 84 -0.53 -9.70 19.48
CA LYS A 84 0.84 -9.29 19.17
C LYS A 84 0.87 -8.33 17.99
N LYS A 85 1.69 -7.29 18.11
CA LYS A 85 1.99 -6.37 17.01
C LYS A 85 3.21 -6.87 16.24
N HIS A 86 3.04 -6.97 14.94
CA HIS A 86 4.08 -7.29 13.98
C HIS A 86 4.32 -6.04 13.13
N TYR A 87 5.39 -5.30 13.44
CA TYR A 87 5.71 -4.08 12.70
C TYR A 87 6.25 -4.43 11.30
N LEU A 88 5.80 -3.72 10.27
CA LEU A 88 6.17 -4.05 8.88
C LEU A 88 7.68 -3.88 8.61
N SER A 89 8.31 -2.94 9.30
CA SER A 89 9.76 -2.74 9.32
C SER A 89 10.52 -3.95 9.87
N GLU A 90 9.90 -4.77 10.74
CA GLU A 90 10.48 -5.97 11.36
C GLU A 90 10.13 -7.23 10.57
N VAL A 91 8.99 -7.23 9.86
CA VAL A 91 8.54 -8.30 8.95
C VAL A 91 8.87 -7.92 7.50
N ASN A 92 10.13 -7.59 7.26
CA ASN A 92 10.60 -6.98 6.01
C ASN A 92 11.16 -7.97 4.97
N THR A 93 11.02 -9.27 5.20
CA THR A 93 11.40 -10.31 4.24
C THR A 93 10.16 -10.98 3.67
N PHE A 94 10.24 -11.38 2.40
CA PHE A 94 9.14 -12.06 1.72
C PHE A 94 8.65 -13.30 2.49
N PRO A 95 9.51 -14.26 2.92
CA PRO A 95 9.05 -15.44 3.65
C PRO A 95 8.39 -15.10 4.98
N ALA A 96 8.99 -14.21 5.78
CA ALA A 96 8.44 -13.84 7.09
C ALA A 96 7.04 -13.20 6.95
N PHE A 97 6.83 -12.44 5.88
CA PHE A 97 5.55 -11.81 5.63
C PHE A 97 4.50 -12.79 5.10
N THR A 98 4.84 -13.68 4.16
CA THR A 98 3.90 -14.70 3.66
C THR A 98 3.52 -15.69 4.75
N ASP A 99 4.46 -16.11 5.61
CA ASP A 99 4.18 -16.98 6.76
C ASP A 99 3.20 -16.32 7.73
N LEU A 100 3.33 -15.00 7.92
CA LEU A 100 2.39 -14.22 8.72
C LEU A 100 1.00 -14.16 8.08
N LEU A 101 0.90 -13.94 6.77
CA LEU A 101 -0.38 -13.99 6.04
C LEU A 101 -1.06 -15.36 6.17
N ASP A 102 -0.29 -16.44 6.01
CA ASP A 102 -0.78 -17.81 6.11
C ASP A 102 -1.27 -18.13 7.52
N ALA A 103 -0.51 -17.74 8.55
CA ALA A 103 -0.94 -17.88 9.95
C ALA A 103 -2.26 -17.15 10.24
N MET A 104 -2.44 -15.98 9.64
CA MET A 104 -3.66 -15.17 9.75
C MET A 104 -4.82 -15.65 8.88
N LYS A 105 -4.59 -16.64 8.01
CA LYS A 105 -5.54 -17.12 7.00
C LYS A 105 -6.00 -16.02 6.04
N ILE A 106 -5.09 -15.14 5.64
CA ILE A 106 -5.33 -14.16 4.57
C ILE A 106 -4.89 -14.81 3.26
N ASN A 107 -5.81 -14.99 2.32
CA ASN A 107 -5.46 -15.54 1.03
C ASN A 107 -4.58 -14.56 0.26
N TRP A 108 -3.54 -15.07 -0.39
CA TRP A 108 -2.67 -14.30 -1.27
C TRP A 108 -2.24 -15.13 -2.47
N THR A 109 -1.89 -14.45 -3.56
CA THR A 109 -1.36 -15.07 -4.77
C THR A 109 -0.18 -14.29 -5.31
N PHE A 110 0.72 -14.99 -6.00
CA PHE A 110 1.87 -14.37 -6.65
C PHE A 110 1.43 -13.56 -7.87
N LEU A 111 1.98 -12.36 -8.01
CA LEU A 111 1.76 -11.46 -9.14
C LEU A 111 3.00 -11.38 -10.02
N SER A 112 3.12 -12.33 -10.96
CA SER A 112 4.26 -12.39 -11.89
C SER A 112 4.39 -11.11 -12.73
N LYS A 113 3.27 -10.53 -13.18
CA LYS A 113 3.23 -9.29 -13.98
C LYS A 113 3.84 -8.07 -13.28
N TYR A 114 3.94 -8.07 -11.95
CA TYR A 114 4.55 -6.99 -11.18
C TYR A 114 5.88 -7.40 -10.54
N SER A 115 6.37 -8.59 -10.88
CA SER A 115 7.63 -9.13 -10.38
C SER A 115 8.70 -8.98 -11.46
N PHE A 116 9.43 -7.86 -11.42
CA PHE A 116 10.49 -7.55 -12.39
C PHE A 116 11.84 -7.36 -11.71
N GLY A 117 12.89 -7.91 -12.31
CA GLY A 117 14.26 -7.77 -11.82
C GLY A 117 14.38 -8.33 -10.39
N LYS A 118 14.52 -7.42 -9.41
CA LYS A 118 14.64 -7.76 -7.99
C LYS A 118 13.36 -7.50 -7.20
N GLN A 119 12.21 -7.54 -7.85
CA GLN A 119 10.93 -7.33 -7.21
C GLN A 119 10.11 -8.61 -7.22
N LEU A 120 9.50 -8.92 -6.07
CA LEU A 120 8.44 -9.92 -5.97
C LEU A 120 7.16 -9.21 -5.55
N ALA A 121 6.09 -9.50 -6.27
CA ALA A 121 4.78 -8.96 -5.97
C ALA A 121 3.81 -10.08 -5.60
N ILE A 122 2.96 -9.83 -4.61
CA ILE A 122 1.78 -10.65 -4.27
C ILE A 122 0.55 -9.76 -4.23
N ILE A 123 -0.63 -10.37 -4.32
CA ILE A 123 -1.90 -9.73 -4.08
C ILE A 123 -2.68 -10.51 -3.03
N THR A 124 -3.31 -9.80 -2.11
CA THR A 124 -4.20 -10.41 -1.12
C THR A 124 -5.65 -10.47 -1.63
N GLU A 125 -6.51 -11.19 -0.91
CA GLU A 125 -7.96 -11.19 -1.16
C GLU A 125 -8.62 -9.80 -1.09
N GLY A 126 -8.03 -8.87 -0.35
CA GLY A 126 -8.45 -7.46 -0.32
C GLY A 126 -8.03 -6.65 -1.55
N ASN A 127 -7.47 -7.29 -2.58
CA ASN A 127 -6.84 -6.64 -3.73
C ASN A 127 -5.68 -5.70 -3.35
N VAL A 128 -5.01 -5.99 -2.23
CA VAL A 128 -3.82 -5.24 -1.80
C VAL A 128 -2.60 -5.85 -2.47
N VAL A 129 -1.96 -5.05 -3.33
CA VAL A 129 -0.71 -5.46 -3.97
C VAL A 129 0.46 -5.09 -3.09
N ILE A 130 1.31 -6.08 -2.85
CA ILE A 130 2.45 -6.01 -1.95
C ILE A 130 3.69 -6.33 -2.74
N VAL A 131 4.66 -5.42 -2.72
CA VAL A 131 5.88 -5.53 -3.52
C VAL A 131 7.08 -5.50 -2.60
N PHE A 132 7.88 -6.56 -2.67
CA PHE A 132 9.15 -6.69 -1.99
C PHE A 132 10.25 -6.36 -2.98
N THR A 133 11.14 -5.43 -2.63
CA THR A 133 12.30 -5.11 -3.46
C THR A 133 13.56 -5.64 -2.78
N PHE A 134 14.19 -6.64 -3.40
CA PHE A 134 15.44 -7.22 -2.95
C PHE A 134 16.59 -6.29 -3.34
N ASN A 135 17.34 -5.80 -2.36
CA ASN A 135 18.58 -5.07 -2.62
C ASN A 135 19.76 -6.04 -2.52
N ASP A 136 20.71 -5.95 -3.46
CA ASP A 136 21.97 -6.71 -3.40
C ASP A 136 22.95 -6.11 -2.37
N GLN A 137 22.62 -4.95 -1.80
CA GLN A 137 23.45 -4.20 -0.86
C GLN A 137 22.54 -3.53 0.17
N GLU A 138 22.87 -3.68 1.45
CA GLU A 138 22.10 -3.23 2.61
C GLU A 138 21.47 -1.83 2.47
N LYS A 139 20.17 -1.76 2.80
CA LYS A 139 19.22 -0.64 2.99
C LYS A 139 18.10 -0.66 1.95
N SER A 140 16.98 -1.28 2.32
CA SER A 140 15.77 -1.34 1.50
C SER A 140 15.20 0.06 1.24
N ALA A 141 14.45 0.17 0.15
CA ALA A 141 13.43 1.20 -0.07
C ALA A 141 12.21 0.45 -0.63
N ASP A 142 11.40 -0.14 0.26
CA ASP A 142 10.22 -0.92 -0.12
C ASP A 142 9.11 0.02 -0.63
N LYS A 143 8.55 -0.28 -1.82
CA LYS A 143 7.47 0.49 -2.46
C LYS A 143 6.38 -0.46 -2.93
N PHE A 144 5.14 -0.22 -2.51
CA PHE A 144 3.94 -0.95 -2.91
C PHE A 144 3.23 -0.20 -4.07
N GLN A 145 2.44 -0.87 -4.94
CA GLN A 145 1.68 -0.21 -6.03
C GLN A 145 0.42 -1.01 -6.40
N ILE A 146 -0.76 -0.37 -6.57
CA ILE A 146 -2.06 -1.00 -6.93
C ILE A 146 -2.62 -0.42 -8.26
N ASN A 147 -3.33 -1.22 -9.08
CA ASN A 147 -3.92 -0.80 -10.36
C ASN A 147 -5.33 -1.42 -10.61
N LEU A 148 -6.25 -0.63 -11.20
CA LEU A 148 -7.71 -0.88 -11.31
C LEU A 148 -8.20 -1.53 -12.64
N ASN A 149 -7.32 -2.16 -13.43
CA ASN A 149 -7.75 -2.68 -14.73
C ASN A 149 -8.32 -4.11 -14.63
N ASP A 150 -9.65 -4.21 -14.55
CA ASP A 150 -10.54 -5.39 -14.54
C ASP A 150 -10.41 -6.37 -15.74
N ARG A 151 -9.26 -6.46 -16.42
CA ARG A 151 -8.96 -7.50 -17.41
C ARG A 151 -7.85 -8.40 -16.88
N PHE A 152 -8.26 -9.38 -16.08
CA PHE A 152 -7.35 -10.37 -15.54
C PHE A 152 -7.69 -11.74 -16.13
N GLU A 153 -6.89 -12.15 -17.11
CA GLU A 153 -6.83 -13.54 -17.54
C GLU A 153 -6.09 -14.33 -16.46
N ARG A 154 -6.72 -15.41 -15.99
CA ARG A 154 -6.11 -16.39 -15.09
C ARG A 154 -4.87 -16.98 -15.77
N ALA A 155 -3.85 -17.27 -14.95
CA ALA A 155 -2.76 -18.18 -15.33
C ALA A 155 -3.32 -19.55 -15.76
#